data_AF-A0AA35SXQ2-F1
#
_entry.id   AF-A0AA35SXQ2-F1
#
_cell.length_a   1.000
_cell.length_b   1.000
_cell.length_c   1.000
_cell.angle_alpha   90.00
_cell.angle_beta   90.00
_cell.angle_gamma   90.00
#
_symmetry.space_group_name_H-M   'P 1'
#
loop_
_entity.id
_entity.type
_entity.pdbx_description
1 polymer ?
#
loop_
_entity_poly.entity_id
_entity_poly.type
_entity_poly.pdbx_seq_one_letter_code
_entity_poly.pdbx_strand_id
1 'polypeptide(L)' 'MALWSLVTWQSVLGTAAAALGAAILVANSPLAVPKREPFSLAGLRGAVLTALDGSGREVKAEELWRERGAVIMVVRRPG' A
#
# COMPACT_ATOMS: atom_id res chain seq x y z
N MET A 1 -33.12 38.15 -5.60
CA MET A 1 -32.33 37.27 -6.49
C MET A 1 -30.93 36.95 -5.94
N ALA A 2 -30.19 37.89 -5.35
CA ALA A 2 -28.83 37.65 -4.86
C ALA A 2 -28.70 36.58 -3.75
N LEU A 3 -29.65 36.49 -2.82
CA LEU A 3 -29.61 35.51 -1.72
C LEU A 3 -29.67 34.06 -2.23
N TRP A 4 -30.53 33.78 -3.22
CA TRP A 4 -30.65 32.46 -3.83
C TRP A 4 -29.38 32.03 -4.56
N SER A 5 -28.71 32.97 -5.23
CA SER A 5 -27.41 32.74 -5.88
C SER A 5 -26.30 32.44 -4.87
N LEU A 6 -26.30 33.13 -3.73
CA LEU A 6 -25.32 32.89 -2.68
C LEU A 6 -25.51 31.50 -2.03
N VAL A 7 -26.77 31.12 -1.78
CA VAL A 7 -27.12 29.82 -1.20
C VAL A 7 -26.74 28.67 -2.12
N THR A 8 -26.98 28.78 -3.44
CA THR A 8 -26.58 27.73 -4.39
C THR A 8 -25.07 27.61 -4.49
N TRP A 9 -24.35 28.74 -4.54
CA TRP A 9 -22.90 28.73 -4.60
C TRP A 9 -22.27 28.14 -3.33
N GLN A 10 -22.79 28.48 -2.16
CA GLN A 10 -22.34 27.90 -0.89
C GLN A 10 -22.64 26.40 -0.79
N SER A 11 -23.77 25.94 -1.33
CA SER A 11 -24.13 24.52 -1.34
C SER A 11 -23.19 23.71 -2.24
N VAL A 12 -22.89 24.23 -3.43
CA VAL A 12 -21.97 23.57 -4.40
C VAL A 12 -20.54 23.54 -3.86
N LEU A 13 -20.05 24.64 -3.30
CA LEU A 13 -18.71 24.67 -2.70
C LEU A 13 -18.61 23.80 -1.45
N GLY A 14 -19.64 23.79 -0.60
CA GLY A 14 -19.67 22.98 0.61
C GLY A 14 -19.65 21.48 0.30
N THR A 15 -20.45 21.04 -0.68
CA THR A 15 -20.47 19.64 -1.12
C THR A 15 -19.18 19.20 -1.79
N ALA A 16 -18.59 20.05 -2.64
CA ALA A 16 -17.29 19.78 -3.25
C ALA A 16 -16.17 19.66 -2.20
N ALA A 17 -16.15 20.56 -1.21
CA ALA A 17 -15.16 20.52 -0.13
C ALA A 17 -15.31 19.26 0.74
N ALA A 18 -16.54 18.87 1.07
CA ALA A 18 -16.81 17.64 1.84
C ALA A 18 -16.38 16.37 1.08
N ALA A 19 -16.65 16.30 -0.22
CA ALA A 19 -16.24 15.17 -1.06
C ALA A 19 -14.71 15.05 -1.15
N LEU A 20 -14.01 16.17 -1.35
CA LEU A 20 -12.54 16.20 -1.39
C LEU A 20 -11.92 15.84 -0.03
N GLY A 21 -12.47 16.35 1.06
CA GLY A 21 -12.02 16.02 2.42
C GLY A 21 -12.19 14.53 2.74
N ALA A 22 -13.35 13.95 2.39
CA ALA A 22 -13.59 12.52 2.54
C ALA A 22 -12.62 11.68 1.71
N ALA A 23 -12.32 12.08 0.48
CA ALA A 23 -11.36 11.38 -0.37
C ALA A 23 -9.94 11.36 0.23
N ILE A 24 -9.49 12.49 0.79
CA ILE A 24 -8.18 12.59 1.45
C ILE A 24 -8.14 11.70 2.69
N LEU A 25 -9.20 11.71 3.51
CA LEU A 25 -9.28 10.88 4.71
C LEU A 25 -9.29 9.39 4.34
N VAL A 26 -10.08 8.99 3.34
CA VAL A 26 -10.14 7.60 2.87
C VAL A 26 -8.78 7.17 2.33
N ALA A 27 -8.13 7.97 1.49
CA ALA A 27 -6.82 7.66 0.90
C ALA A 27 -5.70 7.46 1.94
N ASN A 28 -5.80 8.11 3.10
CA ASN A 28 -4.83 7.97 4.20
C ASN A 28 -5.30 6.99 5.29
N SER A 29 -6.51 6.45 5.18
CA SER A 29 -7.05 5.52 6.16
C SER A 29 -6.67 4.07 5.85
N PRO A 30 -6.59 3.20 6.88
CA PRO A 30 -6.40 1.76 6.70
C PRO A 30 -7.50 1.09 5.86
N LEU A 31 -8.64 1.77 5.62
CA LEU A 31 -9.75 1.26 4.81
C LEU A 31 -9.44 1.27 3.31
N ALA A 32 -8.57 2.17 2.85
CA ALA A 32 -8.13 2.22 1.45
C ALA A 32 -6.88 1.36 1.18
N VAL A 33 -6.22 0.86 2.23
CA VAL A 33 -5.11 -0.05 2.09
C VAL A 33 -5.67 -1.48 2.03
N PRO A 34 -5.59 -2.19 0.88
CA PRO A 34 -6.01 -3.57 0.83
C PRO A 34 -5.24 -4.34 1.89
N LYS A 35 -5.98 -5.01 2.79
CA LYS A 35 -5.44 -5.79 3.90
C LYS A 35 -4.43 -6.79 3.31
N ARG A 36 -3.13 -6.50 3.45
CA ARG A 36 -2.08 -7.34 2.86
C ARG A 36 -2.18 -8.72 3.49
N GLU A 37 -2.38 -9.70 2.61
CA GLU A 37 -2.51 -11.10 2.99
C GLU A 37 -1.37 -11.50 3.96
N PRO A 38 -1.66 -12.27 5.02
CA PRO A 38 -0.60 -12.87 5.82
C PRO A 38 0.32 -13.68 4.91
N PHE A 39 1.54 -13.18 4.70
CA PHE A 39 2.57 -13.92 3.96
C PHE A 39 2.89 -15.19 4.76
N SER A 40 2.50 -16.34 4.22
CA SER A 40 2.80 -17.64 4.82
C SER A 40 4.28 -17.99 4.61
N LEU A 41 4.82 -18.87 5.45
CA LEU A 41 6.17 -19.42 5.26
C LEU A 41 6.32 -20.11 3.89
N ALA A 42 5.26 -20.75 3.39
CA ALA A 42 5.25 -21.34 2.05
C ALA A 42 5.39 -20.27 0.95
N GLY A 43 4.71 -19.12 1.11
CA GLY A 43 4.86 -17.98 0.19
C GLY A 43 6.25 -17.37 0.24
N LEU A 44 6.86 -17.26 1.42
CA LEU A 44 8.23 -16.77 1.58
C LEU A 44 9.25 -17.71 0.94
N ARG A 45 9.07 -19.02 1.09
CA ARG A 45 9.94 -20.04 0.50
C ARG A 45 9.96 -19.96 -1.03
N GLY A 46 8.80 -19.71 -1.64
CA GLY A 46 8.65 -19.56 -3.08
C GLY A 46 9.03 -18.20 -3.66
N ALA A 47 9.39 -17.21 -2.82
CA ALA A 47 9.69 -15.87 -3.29
C ALA A 47 10.96 -15.85 -4.17
N VAL A 48 10.89 -15.15 -5.31
CA VAL A 48 12.03 -14.93 -6.19
C VAL A 48 12.69 -13.61 -5.79
N LEU A 49 13.99 -13.65 -5.54
CA LEU A 49 14.80 -12.53 -5.09
C LEU A 49 15.80 -12.16 -6.18
N THR A 50 15.90 -10.87 -6.50
CA THR A 50 16.86 -10.36 -7.48
C THR A 50 18.10 -9.84 -6.77
N ALA A 51 19.28 -10.24 -7.25
CA ALA A 51 20.57 -9.77 -6.74
C ALA A 51 20.78 -8.28 -7.07
N LEU A 52 21.29 -7.54 -6.09
CA LEU A 52 21.55 -6.10 -6.20
C LEU A 52 22.98 -5.77 -6.71
N ASP A 53 23.76 -6.79 -7.06
CA ASP A 53 25.13 -6.66 -7.58
C ASP A 53 25.18 -6.23 -9.06
N GLY A 54 24.03 -5.84 -9.64
CA GLY A 54 23.90 -5.47 -11.05
C GLY A 54 23.89 -6.66 -12.00
N SER A 55 24.01 -7.90 -11.51
CA SER A 55 23.95 -9.10 -12.36
C SER A 55 22.53 -9.43 -12.84
N GLY A 56 21.51 -8.88 -12.19
CA GLY A 56 20.10 -9.23 -12.45
C GLY A 56 19.77 -10.68 -12.11
N ARG A 57 20.66 -11.39 -11.41
CA ARG A 57 20.46 -12.80 -11.05
C ARG A 57 19.24 -12.95 -10.15
N GLU A 58 18.36 -13.88 -10.52
CA GLU A 58 17.24 -14.30 -9.69
C GLU A 58 17.61 -15.57 -8.90
N VAL A 59 17.19 -15.61 -7.64
CA VAL A 59 17.41 -16.75 -6.72
C VAL A 59 16.14 -16.97 -5.92
N LYS A 60 15.72 -18.23 -5.72
CA LYS A 60 14.60 -18.49 -4.82
C LYS A 60 15.05 -18.28 -3.37
N ALA A 61 14.18 -17.69 -2.56
CA ALA A 61 14.40 -17.49 -1.14
C ALA A 61 14.77 -18.79 -0.41
N GLU A 62 14.16 -19.92 -0.78
CA GLU A 62 14.52 -21.23 -0.23
C GLU A 62 15.99 -21.63 -0.46
N GLU A 63 16.52 -21.36 -1.65
CA GLU A 63 17.88 -21.75 -2.04
C GLU A 63 18.92 -21.07 -1.14
N LEU A 64 18.68 -19.80 -0.79
CA LEU A 64 19.58 -19.05 0.11
C LEU A 64 19.67 -19.68 1.50
N TRP A 65 18.54 -20.12 2.07
CA TRP A 65 18.55 -20.81 3.37
C TRP A 65 19.19 -22.18 3.23
N ARG A 66 18.75 -23.01 2.26
CA ARG A 66 19.17 -24.41 2.18
C ARG A 66 20.64 -24.59 1.82
N GLU A 67 21.16 -23.75 0.92
CA GLU A 67 22.53 -23.90 0.42
C GLU A 67 23.54 -23.05 1.19
N ARG A 68 23.11 -21.90 1.73
CA ARG A 68 24.02 -20.92 2.35
C ARG A 68 23.75 -20.65 3.82
N GLY A 69 22.74 -21.28 4.41
CA GLY A 69 22.35 -21.04 5.80
C GLY A 69 21.83 -19.61 6.04
N ALA A 70 21.37 -18.92 4.99
CA ALA A 70 20.88 -17.55 5.12
C ALA A 70 19.58 -17.50 5.92
N VAL A 71 19.46 -16.50 6.80
CA VAL A 71 18.22 -16.21 7.52
C VAL A 71 17.49 -15.09 6.78
N ILE A 72 16.26 -15.37 6.35
CA ILE A 72 15.40 -14.38 5.67
C ILE A 72 14.40 -13.83 6.70
N MET A 73 14.51 -12.55 7.00
CA MET A 73 13.53 -11.83 7.82
C MET A 73 12.62 -11.00 6.94
N VAL A 74 11.32 -11.21 7.10
CA VAL A 74 10.30 -10.35 6.50
C VAL A 74 9.78 -9.41 7.57
N VAL A 75 10.13 -8.13 7.44
CA VAL A 75 9.67 -7.07 8.32
C VAL A 75 8.46 -6.41 7.66
N ARG A 76 7.32 -6.45 8.35
CA ARG A 76 6.16 -5.64 7.98
C ARG A 76 6.43 -4.21 8.43
N ARG A 77 6.15 -3.23 7.56
CA ARG A 77 6.12 -1.83 8.02
C ARG A 77 5.01 -1.71 9.07
N PRO A 78 5.26 -1.11 10.25
CA PRO A 78 4.19 -0.71 11.15
C PRO A 78 3.38 0.40 10.47
N GLY A 79 2.05 0.24 10.38
CA GLY A 79 1.15 1.14 9.66
C GLY A 79 0.11 0.36 8.87
#